data_AF-A0A8H5D6Q9-F1
#
_entry.id   AF-A0A8H5D6Q9-F1
#
_cell.length_a   1.000
_cell.length_b   1.000
_cell.length_c   1.000
_cell.angle_alpha   90.00
_cell.angle_beta   90.00
_cell.angle_gamma   90.00
#
_symmetry.space_group_name_H-M   'P 1'
#
loop_
_entity.id
_entity.type
_entity.pdbx_description
1 polymer ?
#
loop_
_entity_poly.entity_id
_entity_poly.type
_entity_poly.pdbx_seq_one_letter_code
_entity_poly.pdbx_strand_id
1 'polypeptide(L)'
;MAQTIESHLLHGCVDLQRHLLPEAEEPGSFEEMTRALGIESLESKTAKAQEKQFRSPDEFVRLANALLVERRTKNLLFTDVRAKTVRDHPTSTTARPDIIAYDPQQSPYPPYLWSSVEFVAKFRSKGRTMEQCRNRTKAHAVYLLQARPDLRFVIALLVEYDSLELYTCSHLGFKRYRPKDSAATLDAIVEYLASGQQAARDQFLTRTKDSASQSMGAFDLMECGGENKPCLDYRHLKTSHPLGCRTHIFVTSNLSGPPPLVIKDQYKKKNRRWAEMEILKHIHKDEFPGVVRVTFFNEYNKSPLDGYVKTRIGLEDHGSTFLDLRTPREVLYAIYDLLEVTRRLFQDRQVLHRDISAFNFIIPSFERIGRSNKAPIGFIRHLLDTLHDPRAPPQGPFIILIDFDCAEIYDAKAPFFRQTGTPIFMARAVQFQRPLAEENWKPFDFQFIELDDVAAKIYQKFYPMRMEIFGNEKLTPEDSHKHIDSGFRHELRHDGESIVWVFLYWLMRAVNHLK
;
A
#
# COMPACT_ATOMS: atom_id res chain seq x y z
N MET A 1 17.10 16.67 10.06
CA MET A 1 17.33 15.85 8.86
C MET A 1 16.77 14.43 9.05
N ALA A 2 17.17 13.68 10.08
CA ALA A 2 16.59 12.37 10.41
C ALA A 2 15.07 12.40 10.76
N GLN A 3 14.60 13.36 11.55
CA GLN A 3 13.15 13.56 11.82
C GLN A 3 12.34 13.99 10.58
N THR A 4 13.00 14.63 9.60
CA THR A 4 12.38 15.05 8.33
C THR A 4 12.22 13.86 7.38
N ILE A 5 13.15 12.91 7.40
CA ILE A 5 13.11 11.66 6.62
C ILE A 5 12.09 10.68 7.23
N GLU A 6 11.97 10.65 8.56
CA GLU A 6 11.01 9.80 9.26
C GLU A 6 9.55 10.24 9.00
N SER A 7 9.29 11.55 8.90
CA SER A 7 7.98 12.04 8.45
C SER A 7 7.71 11.79 6.96
N HIS A 8 8.74 11.66 6.11
CA HIS A 8 8.55 11.38 4.68
C HIS A 8 8.32 9.90 4.35
N LEU A 9 8.81 8.97 5.20
CA LEU A 9 8.80 7.53 4.90
C LEU A 9 7.77 6.73 5.71
N LEU A 10 7.48 7.09 6.97
CA LEU A 10 6.36 6.50 7.71
C LEU A 10 5.01 7.12 7.32
N HIS A 11 5.04 8.34 6.80
CA HIS A 11 3.88 8.95 6.17
C HIS A 11 4.12 8.94 4.66
N GLY A 12 3.73 7.86 3.98
CA GLY A 12 3.48 7.85 2.53
C GLY A 12 2.37 8.82 2.08
N CYS A 13 2.13 9.89 2.85
CA CYS A 13 1.16 10.95 2.66
C CYS A 13 1.79 12.35 2.62
N VAL A 14 3.06 12.54 3.00
CA VAL A 14 3.68 13.89 2.91
C VAL A 14 3.97 14.28 1.45
N ASP A 15 4.15 13.29 0.55
CA ASP A 15 4.25 13.52 -0.90
C ASP A 15 2.91 13.45 -1.65
N LEU A 16 1.77 13.48 -0.95
CA LEU A 16 0.47 13.70 -1.63
C LEU A 16 0.48 15.04 -2.39
N GLN A 17 1.23 16.05 -1.92
CA GLN A 17 1.31 17.35 -2.60
C GLN A 17 2.11 17.32 -3.91
N ARG A 18 3.11 16.44 -4.05
CA ARG A 18 3.96 16.36 -5.27
C ARG A 18 3.38 15.45 -6.35
N HIS A 19 2.43 14.59 -6.00
CA HIS A 19 1.84 13.60 -6.92
C HIS A 19 0.32 13.73 -7.09
N LEU A 20 -0.27 14.88 -6.74
CA LEU A 20 -1.59 15.22 -7.29
C LEU A 20 -1.47 15.24 -8.81
N LEU A 21 -2.12 14.29 -9.48
CA LEU A 21 -2.20 14.25 -10.94
C LEU A 21 -2.67 15.62 -11.46
N PRO A 22 -2.15 16.09 -12.62
CA PRO A 22 -2.57 17.35 -13.19
C PRO A 22 -4.09 17.35 -13.37
N GLU A 23 -4.70 18.39 -12.82
CA GLU A 23 -6.14 18.58 -12.73
C GLU A 23 -6.76 18.77 -14.12
N ALA A 24 -7.92 18.14 -14.36
CA ALA A 24 -8.89 18.74 -15.27
C ALA A 24 -9.61 19.83 -14.45
N GLU A 25 -9.06 21.04 -14.45
CA GLU A 25 -9.44 22.15 -13.57
C GLU A 25 -10.76 22.85 -13.90
N GLU A 26 -11.59 22.32 -14.81
CA GLU A 26 -12.85 22.99 -15.12
C GLU A 26 -13.88 22.75 -13.99
N PRO A 27 -14.37 23.82 -13.33
CA PRO A 27 -15.39 23.67 -12.29
C PRO A 27 -16.69 23.20 -12.93
N GLY A 28 -17.18 22.04 -12.50
CA GLY A 28 -18.41 21.50 -13.04
C GLY A 28 -19.67 22.26 -12.56
N SER A 29 -20.73 22.21 -13.37
CA SER A 29 -22.04 22.77 -13.05
C SER A 29 -22.74 22.00 -11.93
N PHE A 30 -23.87 22.53 -11.44
CA PHE A 30 -24.71 21.81 -10.46
C PHE A 30 -25.27 20.50 -11.04
N GLU A 31 -25.68 20.51 -12.31
CA GLU A 31 -26.17 19.31 -13.02
C GLU A 31 -25.06 18.27 -13.20
N GLU A 32 -23.83 18.71 -13.46
CA GLU A 32 -22.68 17.80 -13.53
C GLU A 32 -22.33 17.22 -12.17
N MET A 33 -22.50 18.00 -11.11
CA MET A 33 -22.35 17.54 -9.73
C MET A 33 -23.40 16.48 -9.38
N THR A 34 -24.70 16.75 -9.57
CA THR A 34 -25.77 15.80 -9.25
C THR A 34 -25.63 14.52 -10.08
N ARG A 35 -25.30 14.63 -11.37
CA ARG A 35 -24.98 13.47 -12.22
C ARG A 35 -23.79 12.68 -11.68
N ALA A 36 -22.73 13.35 -11.24
CA ALA A 36 -21.56 12.69 -10.65
C ALA A 36 -21.88 11.98 -9.32
N LEU A 37 -22.86 12.49 -8.57
CA LEU A 37 -23.39 11.87 -7.36
C LEU A 37 -24.44 10.78 -7.64
N GLY A 38 -24.85 10.58 -8.90
CA GLY A 38 -25.88 9.62 -9.29
C GLY A 38 -27.29 10.03 -8.85
N ILE A 39 -27.55 11.34 -8.71
CA ILE A 39 -28.84 11.88 -8.30
C ILE A 39 -29.65 12.25 -9.54
N GLU A 40 -30.73 11.50 -9.82
CA GLU A 40 -31.53 11.63 -11.05
C GLU A 40 -32.43 12.89 -11.06
N SER A 41 -32.93 13.31 -9.90
CA SER A 41 -33.64 14.58 -9.73
C SER A 41 -33.58 15.05 -8.27
N LEU A 42 -33.34 16.34 -8.06
CA LEU A 42 -33.58 16.99 -6.77
C LEU A 42 -34.94 17.68 -6.86
N GLU A 43 -35.97 17.12 -6.22
CA GLU A 43 -37.16 17.91 -5.90
C GLU A 43 -36.76 18.91 -4.82
N SER A 44 -36.25 20.08 -5.22
CA SER A 44 -35.93 21.18 -4.30
C SER A 44 -37.21 21.66 -3.61
N LYS A 45 -37.60 20.99 -2.53
CA LYS A 45 -38.76 21.39 -1.71
C LYS A 45 -38.39 22.42 -0.64
N THR A 46 -37.10 22.61 -0.33
CA THR A 46 -36.74 23.24 0.96
C THR A 46 -35.76 24.42 0.92
N ALA A 47 -35.26 24.86 -0.24
CA ALA A 47 -34.20 25.88 -0.27
C ALA A 47 -34.65 27.33 -0.56
N LYS A 48 -35.92 27.69 -0.38
CA LYS A 48 -36.39 29.08 -0.66
C LYS A 48 -36.11 30.11 0.44
N ALA A 49 -35.45 29.76 1.55
CA ALA A 49 -35.19 30.74 2.61
C ALA A 49 -33.98 30.39 3.49
N GLN A 50 -32.76 30.67 3.02
CA GLN A 50 -31.61 30.93 3.91
C GLN A 50 -30.44 31.57 3.13
N GLU A 51 -30.64 32.82 2.73
CA GLU A 51 -29.71 33.65 1.96
C GLU A 51 -28.47 34.13 2.75
N LYS A 52 -28.20 33.62 3.96
CA LYS A 52 -27.06 34.04 4.80
C LYS A 52 -26.31 32.81 5.29
N GLN A 53 -25.37 32.36 4.45
CA GLN A 53 -24.77 31.02 4.46
C GLN A 53 -23.66 30.84 5.52
N PHE A 54 -23.63 29.62 6.08
CA PHE A 54 -22.65 29.00 6.99
C PHE A 54 -21.66 29.91 7.75
N ARG A 55 -22.16 30.74 8.67
CA ARG A 55 -21.30 31.67 9.44
C ARG A 55 -20.35 30.97 10.39
N SER A 56 -20.68 29.73 10.75
CA SER A 56 -19.91 28.90 11.66
C SER A 56 -20.06 27.41 11.34
N PRO A 57 -19.10 26.56 11.74
CA PRO A 57 -19.25 25.11 11.69
C PRO A 57 -20.50 24.59 12.40
N ASP A 58 -20.87 25.17 13.55
CA ASP A 58 -22.05 24.76 14.32
C ASP A 58 -23.36 25.01 13.55
N GLU A 59 -23.43 26.13 12.82
CA GLU A 59 -24.58 26.44 11.96
C GLU A 59 -24.69 25.46 10.78
N PHE A 60 -23.56 25.12 10.15
CA PHE A 60 -23.52 24.10 9.10
C PHE A 60 -23.97 22.74 9.62
N VAL A 61 -23.42 22.28 10.76
CA VAL A 61 -23.80 21.00 11.39
C VAL A 61 -25.30 20.97 11.68
N ARG A 62 -25.84 22.04 12.26
CA ARG A 62 -27.28 22.16 12.52
C ARG A 62 -28.12 22.04 11.27
N LEU A 63 -27.76 22.75 10.19
CA LEU A 63 -28.53 22.72 8.95
C LEU A 63 -28.44 21.34 8.28
N ALA A 64 -27.25 20.76 8.19
CA ALA A 64 -27.05 19.44 7.61
C ALA A 64 -27.82 18.35 8.38
N ASN A 65 -27.82 18.40 9.71
CA ASN A 65 -28.60 17.47 10.53
C ASN A 65 -30.12 17.71 10.41
N ALA A 66 -30.58 18.96 10.24
CA ALA A 66 -32.00 19.23 9.98
C ALA A 66 -32.46 18.61 8.65
N LEU A 67 -31.64 18.70 7.61
CA LEU A 67 -31.90 18.05 6.32
C LEU A 67 -31.93 16.52 6.42
N LEU A 68 -31.04 15.91 7.22
CA LEU A 68 -31.08 14.46 7.49
C LEU A 68 -32.40 14.03 8.17
N VAL A 69 -32.89 14.83 9.12
CA VAL A 69 -34.17 14.56 9.81
C VAL A 69 -35.34 14.67 8.83
N GLU A 70 -35.36 15.70 7.99
CA GLU A 70 -36.38 15.88 6.95
C GLU A 70 -36.43 14.68 5.98
N ARG A 71 -35.25 14.16 5.60
CA ARG A 71 -35.11 12.98 4.73
C ARG A 71 -35.29 11.64 5.47
N ARG A 72 -35.62 11.67 6.77
CA ARG A 72 -35.85 10.49 7.63
C ARG A 72 -34.68 9.49 7.63
N THR A 73 -33.45 9.99 7.45
CA THR A 73 -32.24 9.17 7.46
C THR A 73 -31.82 8.94 8.91
N LYS A 74 -32.04 7.72 9.43
CA LYS A 74 -31.87 7.44 10.88
C LYS A 74 -30.43 7.14 11.32
N ASN A 75 -29.51 6.98 10.37
CA ASN A 75 -28.21 6.36 10.64
C ASN A 75 -27.02 7.28 10.36
N LEU A 76 -27.21 8.59 10.20
CA LEU A 76 -26.11 9.53 9.96
C LEU A 76 -26.19 10.72 10.89
N LEU A 77 -25.02 11.24 11.27
CA LEU A 77 -24.89 12.45 12.06
C LEU A 77 -23.70 13.28 11.57
N PHE A 78 -23.96 14.56 11.28
CA PHE A 78 -22.89 15.54 11.11
C PHE A 78 -22.40 16.02 12.47
N THR A 79 -21.09 16.14 12.63
CA THR A 79 -20.48 16.59 13.88
C THR A 79 -19.23 17.42 13.65
N ASP A 80 -19.08 18.48 14.43
CA ASP A 80 -17.83 19.23 14.55
C ASP A 80 -16.80 18.43 15.34
N VAL A 81 -15.65 18.20 14.72
CA VAL A 81 -14.53 17.43 15.26
C VAL A 81 -13.23 18.23 15.33
N ARG A 82 -13.28 19.58 15.22
CA ARG A 82 -12.08 20.44 15.29
C ARG A 82 -11.24 20.21 16.56
N ALA A 83 -11.91 19.95 17.67
CA ALA A 83 -11.28 19.68 18.97
C ALA A 83 -11.06 18.18 19.25
N LYS A 84 -11.38 17.29 18.31
CA LYS A 84 -11.44 15.84 18.52
C LYS A 84 -10.50 15.13 17.54
N THR A 85 -10.06 13.93 17.91
CA THR A 85 -9.22 13.09 17.04
C THR A 85 -10.04 12.01 16.39
N VAL A 86 -9.86 11.81 15.09
CA VAL A 86 -10.36 10.64 14.36
C VAL A 86 -9.24 9.61 14.33
N ARG A 87 -9.52 8.40 14.83
CA ARG A 87 -8.55 7.29 14.99
C ARG A 87 -8.72 6.26 13.88
N ASP A 88 -7.99 5.16 13.97
CA ASP A 88 -8.06 3.94 13.14
C ASP A 88 -7.72 4.07 11.64
N HIS A 89 -7.16 5.20 11.21
CA HIS A 89 -6.70 5.32 9.83
C HIS A 89 -5.57 4.33 9.53
N PRO A 90 -5.60 3.61 8.38
CA PRO A 90 -4.59 2.58 8.03
C PRO A 90 -3.16 3.15 7.83
N THR A 91 -3.02 4.45 7.67
CA THR A 91 -1.70 5.13 7.59
C THR A 91 -1.30 5.83 8.89
N SER A 92 -2.06 5.64 9.97
CA SER A 92 -1.87 6.34 11.26
C SER A 92 -1.85 7.88 11.14
N THR A 93 -2.52 8.43 10.13
CA THR A 93 -2.58 9.88 9.91
C THR A 93 -3.15 10.60 11.13
N THR A 94 -2.57 11.76 11.45
CA THR A 94 -3.09 12.67 12.48
C THR A 94 -3.97 13.77 11.87
N ALA A 95 -4.40 13.62 10.62
CA ALA A 95 -5.23 14.59 9.93
C ALA A 95 -6.55 14.84 10.67
N ARG A 96 -6.97 16.11 10.68
CA ARG A 96 -8.16 16.58 11.43
C ARG A 96 -9.10 17.33 10.48
N PRO A 97 -10.14 16.66 9.93
CA PRO A 97 -11.26 17.36 9.32
C PRO A 97 -11.91 18.30 10.34
N ASP A 98 -12.63 19.32 9.87
CA ASP A 98 -13.38 20.19 10.78
C ASP A 98 -14.74 19.58 11.11
N ILE A 99 -15.36 18.97 10.10
CA ILE A 99 -16.65 18.30 10.22
C ILE A 99 -16.55 16.92 9.58
N ILE A 100 -17.22 15.95 10.17
CA ILE A 100 -17.48 14.64 9.58
C ILE A 100 -18.98 14.36 9.54
N ALA A 101 -19.41 13.52 8.61
CA ALA A 101 -20.63 12.74 8.78
C ALA A 101 -20.25 11.28 9.03
N TYR A 102 -20.91 10.62 9.97
CA TYR A 102 -20.63 9.23 10.33
C TYR A 102 -21.90 8.51 10.78
N ASP A 103 -21.86 7.18 10.84
CA ASP A 103 -22.95 6.35 11.37
C ASP A 103 -22.76 6.10 12.88
N PRO A 104 -23.61 6.67 13.76
CA PRO A 104 -23.49 6.49 15.21
C PRO A 104 -23.68 5.03 15.66
N GLN A 105 -24.33 4.17 14.88
CA GLN A 105 -24.43 2.76 15.25
C GLN A 105 -23.07 2.05 15.11
N GLN A 106 -22.18 2.57 14.27
CA GLN A 106 -20.85 2.00 14.01
C GLN A 106 -19.75 2.68 14.84
N SER A 107 -19.99 3.90 15.30
CA SER A 107 -19.09 4.65 16.19
C SER A 107 -19.93 5.45 17.19
N PRO A 108 -20.51 4.80 18.22
CA PRO A 108 -21.52 5.42 19.08
C PRO A 108 -21.03 6.63 19.87
N TYR A 109 -19.73 6.70 20.17
CA TYR A 109 -19.11 7.82 20.88
C TYR A 109 -17.65 8.00 20.50
N PRO A 110 -17.02 9.16 20.81
CA PRO A 110 -15.59 9.32 20.69
C PRO A 110 -14.83 8.15 21.35
N PRO A 111 -13.75 7.65 20.72
CA PRO A 111 -13.10 8.22 19.53
C PRO A 111 -13.85 7.94 18.23
N TYR A 112 -13.94 8.94 17.35
CA TYR A 112 -14.43 8.73 15.99
C TYR A 112 -13.43 7.88 15.20
N LEU A 113 -13.96 7.05 14.32
CA LEU A 113 -13.18 6.12 13.50
C LEU A 113 -13.25 6.54 12.04
N TRP A 114 -12.11 6.66 11.37
CA TRP A 114 -12.03 6.93 9.93
C TRP A 114 -12.78 5.86 9.12
N SER A 115 -12.79 4.61 9.59
CA SER A 115 -13.56 3.51 8.98
C SER A 115 -15.10 3.71 9.04
N SER A 116 -15.59 4.54 9.96
CA SER A 116 -17.02 4.89 10.11
C SER A 116 -17.40 6.22 9.46
N VAL A 117 -16.43 7.05 9.07
CA VAL A 117 -16.70 8.36 8.44
C VAL A 117 -17.25 8.12 7.04
N GLU A 118 -18.34 8.80 6.69
CA GLU A 118 -18.98 8.78 5.37
C GLU A 118 -18.66 10.05 4.55
N PHE A 119 -18.30 11.14 5.23
CA PHE A 119 -18.06 12.45 4.62
C PHE A 119 -17.10 13.28 5.48
N VAL A 120 -16.30 14.14 4.82
CA VAL A 120 -15.41 15.10 5.49
C VAL A 120 -15.61 16.51 4.93
N ALA A 121 -15.56 17.51 5.81
CA ALA A 121 -15.49 18.91 5.40
C ALA A 121 -14.41 19.70 6.14
N LYS A 122 -13.94 20.76 5.47
CA LYS A 122 -13.00 21.73 6.01
C LYS A 122 -13.60 23.13 5.90
N PHE A 123 -13.51 23.91 6.97
CA PHE A 123 -13.83 25.32 6.97
C PHE A 123 -12.59 26.14 6.64
N ARG A 124 -12.78 27.21 5.88
CA ARG A 124 -11.71 28.17 5.63
C ARG A 124 -11.23 28.76 6.96
N SER A 125 -9.96 28.54 7.28
CA SER A 125 -9.31 29.10 8.47
C SER A 125 -8.72 30.47 8.15
N LYS A 126 -8.85 31.43 9.08
CA LYS A 126 -8.12 32.70 9.02
C LYS A 126 -6.61 32.42 8.97
N GLY A 127 -5.89 33.09 8.06
CA GLY A 127 -4.43 32.97 7.93
C GLY A 127 -3.92 31.87 6.99
N ARG A 128 -4.79 31.20 6.23
CA ARG A 128 -4.36 30.28 5.15
C ARG A 128 -4.79 30.80 3.79
N THR A 129 -3.98 30.49 2.78
CA THR A 129 -4.36 30.73 1.38
C THR A 129 -5.48 29.79 0.95
N MET A 130 -6.21 30.16 -0.11
CA MET A 130 -7.24 29.29 -0.67
C MET A 130 -6.66 27.96 -1.14
N GLU A 131 -5.52 28.00 -1.81
CA GLU A 131 -4.82 26.81 -2.26
C GLU A 131 -4.46 25.86 -1.11
N GLN A 132 -3.97 26.39 0.02
CA GLN A 132 -3.70 25.59 1.21
C GLN A 132 -4.96 24.93 1.78
N CYS A 133 -6.11 25.62 1.75
CA CYS A 133 -7.38 25.06 2.19
C CYS A 133 -7.84 23.94 1.24
N ARG A 134 -7.78 24.18 -0.07
CA ARG A 134 -8.10 23.18 -1.10
C ARG A 134 -7.24 21.93 -0.98
N ASN A 135 -5.93 22.10 -0.84
CA ASN A 135 -4.98 20.99 -0.70
C ASN A 135 -5.28 20.16 0.55
N ARG A 136 -5.71 20.79 1.65
CA ARG A 136 -6.13 20.08 2.87
C ARG A 136 -7.45 19.34 2.68
N THR A 137 -8.44 19.94 2.01
CA THR A 137 -9.71 19.26 1.68
C THR A 137 -9.46 18.04 0.79
N LYS A 138 -8.63 18.19 -0.24
CA LYS A 138 -8.19 17.07 -1.11
C LYS A 138 -7.49 15.98 -0.32
N ALA A 139 -6.57 16.35 0.59
CA ALA A 139 -5.89 15.38 1.46
C ALA A 139 -6.88 14.63 2.36
N HIS A 140 -7.87 15.31 2.96
CA HIS A 140 -8.91 14.65 3.75
C HIS A 140 -9.78 13.70 2.92
N ALA A 141 -10.10 14.05 1.67
CA ALA A 141 -10.78 13.13 0.76
C ALA A 141 -9.93 11.88 0.51
N VAL A 142 -8.62 12.02 0.31
CA VAL A 142 -7.72 10.88 0.13
C VAL A 142 -7.67 10.01 1.39
N TYR A 143 -7.55 10.61 2.58
CA TYR A 143 -7.59 9.85 3.83
C TYR A 143 -8.92 9.10 4.00
N LEU A 144 -10.04 9.73 3.64
CA LEU A 144 -11.34 9.06 3.68
C LEU A 144 -11.37 7.86 2.71
N LEU A 145 -10.91 8.05 1.46
CA LEU A 145 -10.83 6.99 0.46
C LEU A 145 -9.89 5.85 0.90
N GLN A 146 -8.81 6.20 1.58
CA GLN A 146 -7.84 5.29 2.16
C GLN A 146 -8.43 4.47 3.30
N ALA A 147 -9.26 5.05 4.16
CA ALA A 147 -9.89 4.35 5.27
C ALA A 147 -11.14 3.55 4.88
N ARG A 148 -11.75 3.89 3.74
CA ARG A 148 -13.01 3.31 3.24
C ARG A 148 -12.78 2.49 1.96
N PRO A 149 -12.19 1.28 2.07
CA PRO A 149 -11.97 0.42 0.91
C PRO A 149 -13.28 -0.02 0.24
N ASP A 150 -14.40 0.01 0.98
CA ASP A 150 -15.74 -0.27 0.47
C ASP A 150 -16.30 0.87 -0.40
N LEU A 151 -15.73 2.07 -0.37
CA LEU A 151 -16.18 3.18 -1.22
C LEU A 151 -15.36 3.25 -2.51
N ARG A 152 -16.02 3.29 -3.67
CA ARG A 152 -15.33 3.43 -4.98
C ARG A 152 -14.84 4.86 -5.23
N PHE A 153 -15.54 5.82 -4.65
CA PHE A 153 -15.15 7.22 -4.56
C PHE A 153 -15.72 7.82 -3.28
N VAL A 154 -15.18 8.96 -2.87
CA VAL A 154 -15.64 9.71 -1.70
C VAL A 154 -15.87 11.16 -2.07
N ILE A 155 -16.60 11.87 -1.22
CA ILE A 155 -16.81 13.30 -1.33
C ILE A 155 -16.19 14.06 -0.15
N ALA A 156 -15.69 15.26 -0.43
CA ALA A 156 -15.19 16.19 0.56
C ALA A 156 -15.63 17.62 0.23
N LEU A 157 -15.84 18.44 1.25
CA LEU A 157 -16.33 19.81 1.08
C LEU A 157 -15.36 20.83 1.66
N LEU A 158 -15.07 21.89 0.90
CA LEU A 158 -14.49 23.12 1.44
C LEU A 158 -15.64 24.12 1.63
N VAL A 159 -15.82 24.54 2.88
CA VAL A 159 -16.86 25.49 3.29
C VAL A 159 -16.24 26.88 3.47
N GLU A 160 -16.75 27.83 2.72
CA GLU A 160 -16.52 29.26 2.91
C GLU A 160 -17.78 29.93 3.48
N TYR A 161 -17.66 31.21 3.82
CA TYR A 161 -18.78 31.99 4.36
C TYR A 161 -19.93 32.13 3.34
N ASP A 162 -19.61 32.22 2.06
CA ASP A 162 -20.54 32.51 0.96
C ASP A 162 -20.48 31.48 -0.16
N SER A 163 -19.69 30.41 -0.01
CA SER A 163 -19.51 29.43 -1.07
C SER A 163 -19.20 28.03 -0.54
N LEU A 164 -19.57 27.03 -1.34
CA LEU A 164 -19.17 25.64 -1.16
C LEU A 164 -18.38 25.17 -2.37
N GLU A 165 -17.23 24.52 -2.14
CA GLU A 165 -16.51 23.77 -3.17
C GLU A 165 -16.56 22.28 -2.83
N LEU A 166 -17.23 21.49 -3.66
CA LEU A 166 -17.30 20.04 -3.52
C LEU A 166 -16.17 19.39 -4.31
N TYR A 167 -15.55 18.40 -3.68
CA TYR A 167 -14.53 17.54 -4.28
C TYR A 167 -15.04 16.10 -4.30
N THR A 168 -15.02 15.46 -5.47
CA THR A 168 -15.09 13.99 -5.53
C THR A 168 -13.67 13.46 -5.67
N CYS A 169 -13.35 12.38 -4.96
CA CYS A 169 -12.04 11.74 -4.98
C CYS A 169 -12.20 10.25 -5.25
N SER A 170 -11.46 9.74 -6.22
CA SER A 170 -11.40 8.32 -6.55
C SER A 170 -9.97 7.96 -6.95
N HIS A 171 -9.74 6.69 -7.31
CA HIS A 171 -8.47 6.27 -7.91
C HIS A 171 -8.14 7.05 -9.21
N LEU A 172 -9.10 7.68 -9.90
CA LEU A 172 -8.84 8.53 -11.07
C LEU A 172 -8.31 9.92 -10.73
N GLY A 173 -8.26 10.29 -9.45
CA GLY A 173 -7.92 11.64 -9.02
C GLY A 173 -9.15 12.39 -8.49
N PHE A 174 -9.13 13.70 -8.69
CA PHE A 174 -10.11 14.62 -8.14
C PHE A 174 -10.96 15.25 -9.23
N LYS A 175 -12.24 15.49 -8.93
CA LYS A 175 -13.06 16.47 -9.67
C LYS A 175 -13.55 17.54 -8.70
N ARG A 176 -13.59 18.77 -9.18
CA ARG A 176 -13.99 19.95 -8.41
C ARG A 176 -15.30 20.50 -8.96
N TYR A 177 -16.23 20.80 -8.07
CA TYR A 177 -17.52 21.42 -8.39
C TYR A 177 -17.68 22.67 -7.53
N ARG A 178 -18.17 23.75 -8.15
CA ARG A 178 -18.44 25.02 -7.45
C ARG A 178 -19.82 25.54 -7.83
N PRO A 179 -20.89 24.89 -7.36
CA PRO A 179 -22.24 25.34 -7.67
C PRO A 179 -22.50 26.72 -7.04
N LYS A 180 -23.35 27.52 -7.69
CA LYS A 180 -23.71 28.85 -7.19
C LYS A 180 -24.64 28.79 -5.98
N ASP A 181 -25.48 27.76 -5.90
CA ASP A 181 -26.45 27.57 -4.82
C ASP A 181 -25.90 26.61 -3.77
N SER A 182 -25.34 27.18 -2.70
CA SER A 182 -24.79 26.41 -1.59
C SER A 182 -25.85 25.61 -0.81
N ALA A 183 -27.10 26.08 -0.76
CA ALA A 183 -28.17 25.38 -0.05
C ALA A 183 -28.60 24.13 -0.83
N ALA A 184 -28.83 24.28 -2.14
CA ALA A 184 -29.09 23.14 -3.03
C ALA A 184 -27.91 22.15 -3.06
N THR A 185 -26.68 22.66 -2.96
CA THR A 185 -25.47 21.83 -2.88
C THR A 185 -25.44 20.99 -1.60
N LEU A 186 -25.70 21.60 -0.44
CA LEU A 186 -25.75 20.87 0.82
C LEU A 186 -26.87 19.82 0.80
N ASP A 187 -28.04 20.17 0.29
CA ASP A 187 -29.16 19.24 0.16
C ASP A 187 -28.82 18.03 -0.74
N ALA A 188 -28.17 18.26 -1.88
CA ALA A 188 -27.68 17.20 -2.75
C ALA A 188 -26.63 16.30 -2.07
N ILE A 189 -25.73 16.88 -1.26
CA ILE A 189 -24.76 16.11 -0.46
C ILE A 189 -25.49 15.23 0.56
N VAL A 190 -26.47 15.78 1.28
CA VAL A 190 -27.24 15.02 2.26
C VAL A 190 -28.04 13.90 1.59
N GLU A 191 -28.66 14.15 0.44
CA GLU A 191 -29.35 13.12 -0.35
C GLU A 191 -28.40 12.02 -0.81
N TYR A 192 -27.22 12.38 -1.34
CA TYR A 192 -26.20 11.41 -1.71
C TYR A 192 -25.80 10.53 -0.52
N LEU A 193 -25.55 11.12 0.65
CA LEU A 193 -25.16 10.34 1.84
C LEU A 193 -26.30 9.46 2.35
N ALA A 194 -27.55 9.92 2.25
CA ALA A 194 -28.72 9.21 2.72
C ALA A 194 -29.11 8.00 1.85
N SER A 195 -29.02 8.13 0.53
CA SER A 195 -29.55 7.14 -0.42
C SER A 195 -28.55 6.78 -1.53
N GLY A 196 -27.88 7.77 -2.12
CA GLY A 196 -27.04 7.59 -3.31
C GLY A 196 -25.72 6.85 -3.06
N GLN A 197 -25.14 6.97 -1.87
CA GLN A 197 -23.83 6.41 -1.54
C GLN A 197 -23.82 4.88 -1.59
N GLN A 198 -24.97 4.22 -1.38
CA GLN A 198 -25.06 2.77 -1.49
C GLN A 198 -24.67 2.28 -2.89
N ALA A 199 -25.03 3.03 -3.94
CA ALA A 199 -24.60 2.74 -5.29
C ALA A 199 -23.09 2.96 -5.48
N ALA A 200 -22.44 3.83 -4.70
CA ALA A 200 -21.00 4.07 -4.74
C ALA A 200 -20.18 3.01 -3.98
N ARG A 201 -20.82 2.12 -3.22
CA ARG A 201 -20.15 1.05 -2.48
C ARG A 201 -19.74 -0.12 -3.37
N ASP A 202 -18.66 -0.76 -2.99
CA ASP A 202 -18.20 -2.01 -3.56
C ASP A 202 -19.05 -3.15 -2.97
N GLN A 203 -19.80 -3.83 -3.83
CA GLN A 203 -20.70 -4.91 -3.41
C GLN A 203 -20.00 -6.13 -2.80
N PHE A 204 -18.67 -6.24 -2.98
CA PHE A 204 -17.87 -7.36 -2.47
C PHE A 204 -17.12 -7.01 -1.17
N LEU A 205 -17.42 -5.86 -0.57
CA LEU A 205 -16.85 -5.38 0.69
C LEU A 205 -17.97 -4.83 1.58
N THR A 206 -18.13 -5.42 2.76
CA THR A 206 -19.07 -4.93 3.76
C THR A 206 -18.32 -4.64 5.06
N ARG A 207 -18.68 -3.57 5.77
CA ARG A 207 -18.14 -3.34 7.11
C ARG A 207 -18.76 -4.32 8.10
N THR A 208 -17.94 -4.97 8.89
CA THR A 208 -18.41 -5.89 9.93
C THR A 208 -19.17 -5.06 10.98
N LYS A 209 -20.43 -5.43 11.25
CA LYS A 209 -21.33 -4.69 12.16
C LYS A 209 -21.30 -5.21 13.60
N ASP A 210 -20.50 -6.23 13.87
CA ASP A 210 -20.64 -6.99 15.11
C ASP A 210 -20.05 -6.23 16.31
N SER A 211 -20.93 -5.79 17.20
CA SER A 211 -20.57 -5.16 18.47
C SER A 211 -19.79 -6.07 19.42
N ALA A 212 -19.79 -7.39 19.16
CA ALA A 212 -19.03 -8.37 19.96
C ALA A 212 -17.59 -8.54 19.46
N SER A 213 -17.26 -8.12 18.23
CA SER A 213 -15.90 -8.24 17.73
C SER A 213 -15.04 -7.10 18.31
N GLN A 214 -13.88 -7.45 18.87
CA GLN A 214 -12.89 -6.46 19.32
C GLN A 214 -12.22 -5.72 18.13
N SER A 215 -12.64 -6.01 16.90
CA SER A 215 -12.05 -5.60 15.64
C SER A 215 -12.74 -4.36 15.06
N MET A 216 -12.64 -3.23 15.75
CA MET A 216 -13.06 -1.94 15.18
C MET A 216 -12.39 -1.73 13.80
N GLY A 217 -13.20 -1.42 12.78
CA GLY A 217 -12.72 -1.22 11.42
C GLY A 217 -12.45 -2.49 10.62
N ALA A 218 -13.07 -3.62 10.97
CA ALA A 218 -13.06 -4.84 10.19
C ALA A 218 -14.02 -4.83 8.99
N PHE A 219 -13.69 -5.64 7.99
CA PHE A 219 -14.43 -5.81 6.76
C PHE A 219 -14.66 -7.29 6.46
N ASP A 220 -15.84 -7.58 5.93
CA ASP A 220 -16.20 -8.86 5.35
C ASP A 220 -16.05 -8.76 3.83
N LEU A 221 -15.20 -9.62 3.26
CA LEU A 221 -14.90 -9.67 1.85
C LEU A 221 -15.65 -10.84 1.21
N MET A 222 -16.56 -10.53 0.29
CA MET A 222 -17.36 -11.55 -0.39
C MET A 222 -16.62 -12.11 -1.61
N GLU A 223 -17.01 -13.31 -2.05
CA GLU A 223 -16.45 -13.96 -3.25
C GLU A 223 -14.92 -14.16 -3.18
N CYS A 224 -14.42 -14.71 -2.08
CA CYS A 224 -13.03 -15.13 -1.98
C CYS A 224 -12.85 -16.53 -2.60
N GLY A 225 -12.08 -16.64 -3.68
CA GLY A 225 -11.74 -17.89 -4.34
C GLY A 225 -12.86 -18.52 -5.18
N GLY A 226 -12.63 -19.75 -5.64
CA GLY A 226 -13.52 -20.43 -6.60
C GLY A 226 -14.85 -20.92 -6.03
N GLU A 227 -14.97 -21.03 -4.69
CA GLU A 227 -16.19 -21.47 -4.01
C GLU A 227 -17.05 -20.30 -3.51
N ASN A 228 -16.70 -19.06 -3.83
CA ASN A 228 -17.37 -17.84 -3.36
C ASN A 228 -17.53 -17.74 -1.83
N LYS A 229 -16.63 -18.35 -1.07
CA LYS A 229 -16.67 -18.28 0.39
C LYS A 229 -16.38 -16.84 0.85
N PRO A 230 -17.10 -16.32 1.85
CA PRO A 230 -16.78 -15.02 2.42
C PRO A 230 -15.55 -15.11 3.33
N CYS A 231 -14.68 -14.11 3.25
CA CYS A 231 -13.60 -13.87 4.19
C CYS A 231 -14.11 -12.87 5.25
N LEU A 232 -14.45 -13.36 6.44
CA LEU A 232 -15.10 -12.56 7.49
C LEU A 232 -14.08 -11.99 8.47
N ASP A 233 -14.40 -10.83 9.04
CA ASP A 233 -13.65 -10.18 10.12
C ASP A 233 -12.17 -9.87 9.80
N TYR A 234 -11.95 -9.27 8.63
CA TYR A 234 -10.61 -8.88 8.19
C TYR A 234 -10.33 -7.41 8.53
N ARG A 235 -9.26 -7.18 9.28
CA ARG A 235 -8.83 -5.82 9.65
C ARG A 235 -8.09 -5.17 8.49
N HIS A 236 -8.44 -3.91 8.20
CA HIS A 236 -7.71 -3.08 7.25
C HIS A 236 -6.33 -2.68 7.83
N LEU A 237 -5.27 -3.31 7.33
CA LEU A 237 -3.92 -3.14 7.85
C LEU A 237 -3.20 -1.94 7.22
N LYS A 238 -3.24 -1.85 5.88
CA LYS A 238 -2.45 -0.88 5.13
C LYS A 238 -3.16 -0.52 3.83
N THR A 239 -2.91 0.68 3.35
CA THR A 239 -3.28 1.12 2.00
C THR A 239 -2.10 1.78 1.32
N SER A 240 -2.03 1.69 -0.01
CA SER A 240 -1.01 2.35 -0.83
C SER A 240 -1.60 2.85 -2.14
N HIS A 241 -0.98 3.90 -2.68
CA HIS A 241 -1.32 4.50 -3.98
C HIS A 241 -2.82 4.82 -4.12
N PRO A 242 -3.41 5.67 -3.26
CA PRO A 242 -4.86 5.94 -3.27
C PRO A 242 -5.37 6.46 -4.62
N LEU A 243 -4.48 7.06 -5.42
CA LEU A 243 -4.68 7.47 -6.80
C LEU A 243 -3.90 6.53 -7.73
N GLY A 244 -4.50 6.17 -8.86
CA GLY A 244 -3.97 5.18 -9.79
C GLY A 244 -4.22 3.75 -9.30
N CYS A 245 -3.18 3.11 -8.77
CA CYS A 245 -3.20 1.69 -8.37
C CYS A 245 -3.63 1.52 -6.90
N ARG A 246 -4.89 1.84 -6.59
CA ARG A 246 -5.40 1.83 -5.22
C ARG A 246 -5.35 0.43 -4.63
N THR A 247 -4.52 0.23 -3.62
CA THR A 247 -4.29 -1.06 -2.96
C THR A 247 -4.69 -1.00 -1.49
N HIS A 248 -5.37 -2.04 -1.03
CA HIS A 248 -5.75 -2.27 0.35
C HIS A 248 -5.26 -3.65 0.79
N ILE A 249 -4.62 -3.70 1.95
CA ILE A 249 -4.15 -4.93 2.57
C ILE A 249 -5.00 -5.19 3.80
N PHE A 250 -5.59 -6.37 3.84
CA PHE A 250 -6.40 -6.85 4.92
C PHE A 250 -5.72 -8.03 5.60
N VAL A 251 -5.89 -8.18 6.90
CA VAL A 251 -5.37 -9.32 7.67
C VAL A 251 -6.47 -9.92 8.53
N THR A 252 -6.52 -11.25 8.62
CA THR A 252 -7.47 -11.93 9.51
C THR A 252 -7.14 -11.65 10.98
N SER A 253 -8.16 -11.58 11.83
CA SER A 253 -8.01 -11.57 13.28
C SER A 253 -7.48 -12.91 13.82
N ASN A 254 -7.71 -14.02 13.12
CA ASN A 254 -7.26 -15.36 13.51
C ASN A 254 -6.02 -15.80 12.72
N LEU A 255 -4.84 -15.33 13.12
CA LEU A 255 -3.57 -15.66 12.45
C LEU A 255 -3.16 -17.13 12.52
N SER A 256 -3.73 -17.90 13.46
CA SER A 256 -3.56 -19.35 13.57
C SER A 256 -4.59 -20.14 12.75
N GLY A 257 -5.53 -19.45 12.12
CA GLY A 257 -6.59 -20.04 11.30
C GLY A 257 -6.11 -20.58 9.94
N PRO A 258 -7.02 -21.20 9.18
CA PRO A 258 -6.74 -21.60 7.81
C PRO A 258 -6.56 -20.35 6.92
N PRO A 259 -5.74 -20.45 5.86
CA PRO A 259 -5.51 -19.33 4.97
C PRO A 259 -6.76 -19.02 4.10
N PRO A 260 -6.85 -17.81 3.48
CA PRO A 260 -5.82 -16.77 3.47
C PRO A 260 -5.64 -16.11 4.84
N LEU A 261 -4.42 -15.68 5.15
CA LEU A 261 -4.15 -14.84 6.32
C LEU A 261 -4.17 -13.36 5.96
N VAL A 262 -3.79 -13.05 4.71
CA VAL A 262 -3.72 -11.70 4.18
C VAL A 262 -4.52 -11.65 2.88
N ILE A 263 -5.26 -10.57 2.67
CA ILE A 263 -5.92 -10.28 1.38
C ILE A 263 -5.40 -8.96 0.84
N LYS A 264 -4.88 -8.99 -0.38
CA LYS A 264 -4.48 -7.81 -1.16
C LYS A 264 -5.60 -7.51 -2.16
N ASP A 265 -6.30 -6.40 -1.97
CA ASP A 265 -7.38 -5.92 -2.83
C ASP A 265 -6.95 -4.66 -3.58
N GLN A 266 -7.09 -4.65 -4.90
CA GLN A 266 -6.48 -3.62 -5.76
C GLN A 266 -7.41 -3.16 -6.87
N TYR A 267 -7.44 -1.86 -7.13
CA TYR A 267 -7.90 -1.29 -8.40
C TYR A 267 -6.67 -0.96 -9.23
N LYS A 268 -6.49 -1.63 -10.37
CA LYS A 268 -5.33 -1.44 -11.24
C LYS A 268 -5.75 -1.19 -12.68
N LYS A 269 -4.90 -0.50 -13.44
CA LYS A 269 -5.15 -0.24 -14.87
C LYS A 269 -5.20 -1.58 -15.63
N LYS A 270 -6.15 -1.73 -16.54
CA LYS A 270 -6.22 -2.87 -17.47
C LYS A 270 -4.94 -2.94 -18.32
N ASN A 271 -4.55 -4.14 -18.74
CA ASN A 271 -3.43 -4.39 -19.64
C ASN A 271 -2.05 -3.98 -19.11
N ARG A 272 -1.79 -4.10 -17.79
CA ARG A 272 -0.39 -4.10 -17.32
C ARG A 272 0.32 -5.33 -17.88
N ARG A 273 1.54 -5.15 -18.39
CA ARG A 273 2.28 -6.19 -19.13
C ARG A 273 2.57 -7.44 -18.30
N TRP A 274 2.80 -7.27 -17.00
CA TRP A 274 2.93 -8.37 -16.06
C TRP A 274 1.84 -8.27 -15.01
N ALA A 275 1.10 -9.36 -14.84
CA ALA A 275 0.17 -9.53 -13.75
C ALA A 275 0.91 -10.27 -12.63
N GLU A 276 0.91 -9.69 -11.43
CA GLU A 276 1.51 -10.30 -10.22
C GLU A 276 1.15 -11.77 -10.08
N MET A 277 -0.11 -12.13 -10.37
CA MET A 277 -0.58 -13.51 -10.32
C MET A 277 0.15 -14.45 -11.30
N GLU A 278 0.44 -14.01 -12.51
CA GLU A 278 1.13 -14.84 -13.51
C GLU A 278 2.61 -15.04 -13.13
N ILE A 279 3.23 -14.02 -12.53
CA ILE A 279 4.58 -14.15 -11.94
C ILE A 279 4.57 -15.18 -10.80
N LEU A 280 3.62 -15.07 -9.86
CA LEU A 280 3.52 -15.99 -8.73
C LEU A 280 3.20 -17.43 -9.17
N LYS A 281 2.33 -17.62 -10.18
CA LYS A 281 2.11 -18.94 -10.80
C LYS A 281 3.38 -19.51 -11.43
N HIS A 282 4.15 -18.67 -12.12
CA HIS A 282 5.40 -19.11 -12.75
C HIS A 282 6.45 -19.51 -11.70
N ILE A 283 6.58 -18.74 -10.61
CA ILE A 283 7.48 -19.07 -9.50
C ILE A 283 7.07 -20.40 -8.86
N HIS A 284 5.78 -20.55 -8.54
CA HIS A 284 5.22 -21.71 -7.85
C HIS A 284 4.71 -22.81 -8.79
N LYS A 285 5.22 -22.88 -10.03
CA LYS A 285 4.98 -24.03 -10.92
C LYS A 285 5.34 -25.35 -10.23
N ASP A 286 6.39 -25.30 -9.40
CA ASP A 286 6.75 -26.29 -8.40
C ASP A 286 7.01 -25.56 -7.08
N GLU A 287 7.14 -26.29 -5.96
CA GLU A 287 7.47 -25.71 -4.66
C GLU A 287 8.71 -24.78 -4.73
N PHE A 288 8.55 -23.53 -4.29
CA PHE A 288 9.60 -22.54 -4.18
C PHE A 288 9.57 -21.86 -2.79
N PRO A 289 10.65 -21.94 -2.00
CA PRO A 289 10.69 -21.38 -0.66
C PRO A 289 11.03 -19.88 -0.66
N GLY A 290 10.62 -19.19 0.41
CA GLY A 290 10.97 -17.79 0.62
C GLY A 290 10.21 -16.80 -0.25
N VAL A 291 9.14 -17.25 -0.91
CA VAL A 291 8.23 -16.41 -1.70
C VAL A 291 6.81 -16.66 -1.23
N VAL A 292 6.03 -15.59 -1.11
CA VAL A 292 4.63 -15.64 -0.68
C VAL A 292 3.80 -16.61 -1.51
N ARG A 293 2.93 -17.39 -0.86
CA ARG A 293 2.01 -18.31 -1.53
C ARG A 293 0.62 -17.70 -1.70
N VAL A 294 0.02 -17.98 -2.85
CA VAL A 294 -1.34 -17.51 -3.19
C VAL A 294 -2.34 -18.62 -2.91
N THR A 295 -3.37 -18.32 -2.14
CA THR A 295 -4.51 -19.22 -1.93
C THR A 295 -5.54 -19.12 -3.03
N PHE A 296 -5.80 -17.89 -3.49
CA PHE A 296 -6.76 -17.63 -4.55
C PHE A 296 -6.47 -16.29 -5.22
N PHE A 297 -7.04 -16.14 -6.41
CA PHE A 297 -7.03 -14.92 -7.18
C PHE A 297 -8.39 -14.71 -7.84
N ASN A 298 -8.97 -13.52 -7.67
CA ASN A 298 -10.20 -13.11 -8.34
C ASN A 298 -9.94 -11.82 -9.12
N GLU A 299 -10.43 -11.77 -10.35
CA GLU A 299 -10.44 -10.57 -11.18
C GLU A 299 -11.90 -10.20 -11.51
N TYR A 300 -12.32 -9.00 -11.10
CA TYR A 300 -13.69 -8.54 -11.26
C TYR A 300 -13.78 -7.62 -12.48
N ASN A 301 -14.21 -8.19 -13.60
CA ASN A 301 -14.35 -7.48 -14.88
C ASN A 301 -15.44 -6.41 -14.89
N LYS A 302 -16.38 -6.46 -13.94
CA LYS A 302 -17.41 -5.44 -13.72
C LYS A 302 -16.92 -4.29 -12.85
N SER A 303 -15.70 -3.81 -13.08
CA SER A 303 -15.33 -2.50 -12.54
C SER A 303 -16.19 -1.46 -13.28
N PRO A 304 -16.95 -0.61 -12.58
CA PRO A 304 -17.77 0.45 -13.20
C PRO A 304 -16.92 1.57 -13.81
N LEU A 305 -15.62 1.36 -13.95
CA LEU A 305 -14.60 2.36 -14.22
C LEU A 305 -13.80 1.90 -15.44
N ASP A 306 -13.99 2.61 -16.55
CA ASP A 306 -13.33 2.31 -17.80
C ASP A 306 -11.80 2.31 -17.65
N GLY A 307 -11.17 1.27 -18.19
CA GLY A 307 -9.71 1.11 -18.16
C GLY A 307 -9.12 0.60 -16.84
N TYR A 308 -9.91 0.31 -15.81
CA TYR A 308 -9.44 -0.30 -14.56
C TYR A 308 -10.13 -1.65 -14.28
N VAL A 309 -9.44 -2.52 -13.56
CA VAL A 309 -9.94 -3.80 -13.08
C VAL A 309 -9.68 -3.92 -11.59
N LYS A 310 -10.64 -4.49 -10.87
CA LYS A 310 -10.45 -4.85 -9.47
C LYS A 310 -9.88 -6.26 -9.40
N THR A 311 -8.81 -6.46 -8.65
CA THR A 311 -8.24 -7.79 -8.38
C THR A 311 -8.08 -8.02 -6.90
N ARG A 312 -8.34 -9.25 -6.47
CA ARG A 312 -8.18 -9.69 -5.08
C ARG A 312 -7.31 -10.92 -5.02
N ILE A 313 -6.28 -10.88 -4.19
CA ILE A 313 -5.31 -11.96 -3.99
C ILE A 313 -5.37 -12.38 -2.53
N GLY A 314 -5.70 -13.64 -2.28
CA GLY A 314 -5.56 -14.26 -0.95
C GLY A 314 -4.16 -14.82 -0.81
N LEU A 315 -3.48 -14.51 0.29
CA LEU A 315 -2.11 -14.90 0.57
C LEU A 315 -2.06 -15.77 1.82
N GLU A 316 -1.23 -16.83 1.77
CA GLU A 316 -1.08 -17.74 2.90
C GLU A 316 -0.28 -17.12 4.03
N ASP A 317 0.67 -16.23 3.74
CA ASP A 317 1.72 -15.83 4.65
C ASP A 317 1.46 -14.47 5.32
N HIS A 318 1.83 -14.39 6.60
CA HIS A 318 1.81 -13.18 7.41
C HIS A 318 3.06 -13.17 8.32
N GLY A 319 3.56 -11.99 8.65
CA GLY A 319 4.77 -11.82 9.44
C GLY A 319 5.00 -10.39 9.89
N SER A 320 6.04 -10.19 10.69
CA SER A 320 6.49 -8.85 11.09
C SER A 320 7.35 -8.21 9.98
N THR A 321 7.52 -6.89 10.03
CA THR A 321 8.40 -6.22 9.07
C THR A 321 9.87 -6.48 9.42
N PHE A 322 10.74 -6.47 8.41
CA PHE A 322 12.20 -6.47 8.60
C PHE A 322 12.68 -5.40 9.59
N LEU A 323 12.00 -4.25 9.63
CA LEU A 323 12.36 -3.15 10.52
C LEU A 323 12.10 -3.45 12.01
N ASP A 324 11.37 -4.52 12.32
CA ASP A 324 11.13 -4.95 13.71
C ASP A 324 12.28 -5.83 14.26
N LEU A 325 13.20 -6.28 13.41
CA LEU A 325 14.37 -7.05 13.83
C LEU A 325 15.27 -6.17 14.72
N ARG A 326 15.65 -6.70 15.89
CA ARG A 326 16.34 -5.94 16.94
C ARG A 326 17.84 -6.18 16.96
N THR A 327 18.29 -7.36 16.51
CA THR A 327 19.69 -7.74 16.60
C THR A 327 20.37 -7.70 15.22
N PRO A 328 21.64 -7.27 15.14
CA PRO A 328 22.42 -7.37 13.91
C PRO A 328 22.46 -8.80 13.35
N ARG A 329 22.46 -9.82 14.23
CA ARG A 329 22.44 -11.23 13.84
C ARG A 329 21.19 -11.58 13.03
N GLU A 330 20.00 -11.23 13.52
CA GLU A 330 18.74 -11.50 12.80
C GLU A 330 18.67 -10.73 11.48
N VAL A 331 19.17 -9.49 11.46
CA VAL A 331 19.25 -8.69 10.25
C VAL A 331 20.14 -9.36 9.21
N LEU A 332 21.33 -9.82 9.61
CA LEU A 332 22.24 -10.53 8.71
C LEU A 332 21.61 -11.84 8.19
N TYR A 333 20.84 -12.53 9.03
CA TYR A 333 20.09 -13.72 8.58
C TYR A 333 19.09 -13.36 7.49
N ALA A 334 18.31 -12.30 7.71
CA ALA A 334 17.29 -11.87 6.77
C ALA A 334 17.90 -11.39 5.44
N ILE A 335 18.99 -10.61 5.50
CA ILE A 335 19.69 -10.10 4.33
C ILE A 335 20.33 -11.24 3.53
N TYR A 336 20.98 -12.20 4.20
CA TYR A 336 21.56 -13.36 3.55
C TYR A 336 20.47 -14.17 2.82
N ASP A 337 19.37 -14.51 3.49
CA ASP A 337 18.31 -15.29 2.86
C ASP A 337 17.59 -14.51 1.75
N LEU A 338 17.47 -13.18 1.85
CA LEU A 338 16.93 -12.34 0.78
C LEU A 338 17.81 -12.37 -0.47
N LEU A 339 19.14 -12.34 -0.32
CA LEU A 339 20.09 -12.52 -1.43
C LEU A 339 19.96 -13.92 -2.05
N GLU A 340 19.81 -14.96 -1.22
CA GLU A 340 19.64 -16.33 -1.71
C GLU A 340 18.32 -16.52 -2.46
N VAL A 341 17.21 -16.02 -1.92
CA VAL A 341 15.88 -16.09 -2.56
C VAL A 341 15.89 -15.35 -3.91
N THR A 342 16.39 -14.12 -3.96
CA THR A 342 16.42 -13.32 -5.21
C THR A 342 17.32 -13.97 -6.28
N ARG A 343 18.48 -14.49 -5.89
CA ARG A 343 19.33 -15.24 -6.81
C ARG A 343 18.65 -16.49 -7.34
N ARG A 344 18.00 -17.29 -6.49
CA ARG A 344 17.31 -18.51 -6.91
C ARG A 344 16.12 -18.19 -7.81
N LEU A 345 15.39 -17.12 -7.54
CA LEU A 345 14.33 -16.63 -8.42
C LEU A 345 14.88 -16.36 -9.83
N PHE A 346 16.01 -15.70 -9.92
CA PHE A 346 16.64 -15.45 -11.20
C PHE A 346 17.16 -16.74 -11.86
N GLN A 347 17.91 -17.57 -11.14
CA GLN A 347 18.51 -18.78 -11.72
C GLN A 347 17.48 -19.82 -12.15
N ASP A 348 16.50 -20.11 -11.28
CA ASP A 348 15.57 -21.22 -11.47
C ASP A 348 14.31 -20.82 -12.23
N ARG A 349 13.95 -19.53 -12.21
CA ARG A 349 12.70 -19.00 -12.78
C ARG A 349 12.91 -17.85 -13.74
N GLN A 350 14.13 -17.31 -13.89
CA GLN A 350 14.39 -16.10 -14.64
C GLN A 350 13.51 -14.94 -14.15
N VAL A 351 13.26 -14.82 -12.85
CA VAL A 351 12.45 -13.73 -12.29
C VAL A 351 13.33 -12.68 -11.61
N LEU A 352 13.09 -11.42 -11.94
CA LEU A 352 13.61 -10.25 -11.23
C LEU A 352 12.48 -9.60 -10.42
N HIS A 353 12.75 -9.17 -9.19
CA HIS A 353 11.72 -8.54 -8.36
C HIS A 353 11.54 -7.05 -8.71
N ARG A 354 12.65 -6.35 -8.99
CA ARG A 354 12.68 -4.94 -9.44
C ARG A 354 12.14 -3.89 -8.47
N ASP A 355 11.76 -4.29 -7.26
CA ASP A 355 11.27 -3.40 -6.20
C ASP A 355 11.60 -3.96 -4.83
N ILE A 356 12.86 -4.33 -4.62
CA ILE A 356 13.32 -4.76 -3.30
C ILE A 356 13.33 -3.55 -2.37
N SER A 357 12.65 -3.67 -1.24
CA SER A 357 12.56 -2.64 -0.20
C SER A 357 12.43 -3.29 1.17
N ALA A 358 12.66 -2.51 2.24
CA ALA A 358 12.48 -2.98 3.62
C ALA A 358 11.02 -3.39 3.96
N PHE A 359 10.08 -3.15 3.03
CA PHE A 359 8.65 -3.41 3.20
C PHE A 359 8.14 -4.53 2.30
N ASN A 360 8.95 -5.04 1.38
CA ASN A 360 8.56 -6.06 0.40
C ASN A 360 9.06 -7.46 0.77
N PHE A 361 9.42 -7.67 2.04
CA PHE A 361 9.61 -8.99 2.63
C PHE A 361 9.24 -8.96 4.12
N ILE A 362 8.81 -10.10 4.62
CA ILE A 362 8.34 -10.28 5.99
C ILE A 362 9.16 -11.34 6.71
N ILE A 363 9.19 -11.24 8.04
CA ILE A 363 9.71 -12.27 8.93
C ILE A 363 8.52 -13.12 9.38
N PRO A 364 8.36 -14.36 8.89
CA PRO A 364 7.23 -15.20 9.25
C PRO A 364 7.23 -15.54 10.74
N SER A 365 6.05 -15.78 11.31
CA SER A 365 5.95 -16.32 12.67
C SER A 365 6.64 -17.69 12.76
N PHE A 366 7.27 -17.97 13.90
CA PHE A 366 8.07 -19.18 14.12
C PHE A 366 7.33 -20.49 13.81
N GLU A 367 6.01 -20.53 14.01
CA GLU A 367 5.15 -21.69 13.73
C GLU A 367 5.10 -22.09 12.24
N ARG A 368 5.55 -21.22 11.33
CA ARG A 368 5.45 -21.45 9.88
C ARG A 368 6.79 -21.43 9.16
N ILE A 369 7.89 -21.28 9.89
CA ILE A 369 9.26 -21.44 9.37
C ILE A 369 9.48 -22.93 9.08
N GLY A 370 9.81 -23.28 7.84
CA GLY A 370 10.22 -24.66 7.49
C GLY A 370 9.38 -25.40 6.44
N ARG A 371 8.50 -24.74 5.69
CA ARG A 371 7.70 -25.38 4.62
C ARG A 371 8.48 -25.60 3.32
N SER A 372 9.60 -26.30 3.35
CA SER A 372 10.20 -26.86 2.13
C SER A 372 10.68 -28.28 2.35
N ASN A 373 10.09 -29.22 1.61
CA ASN A 373 10.47 -30.64 1.65
C ASN A 373 11.59 -30.97 0.64
N LYS A 374 12.05 -29.99 -0.15
CA LYS A 374 13.10 -30.17 -1.15
C LYS A 374 14.48 -29.87 -0.56
N ALA A 375 15.48 -30.54 -1.13
CA ALA A 375 16.89 -30.59 -0.74
C ALA A 375 17.44 -29.26 -0.17
N PRO A 376 18.38 -29.33 0.80
CA PRO A 376 18.80 -28.18 1.58
C PRO A 376 19.33 -27.06 0.69
N ILE A 377 18.56 -25.98 0.66
CA ILE A 377 19.04 -24.70 0.19
C ILE A 377 19.96 -24.19 1.29
N GLY A 378 21.11 -23.62 0.91
CA GLY A 378 22.08 -23.04 1.85
C GLY A 378 21.60 -21.72 2.46
N PHE A 379 20.34 -21.67 2.92
CA PHE A 379 19.81 -20.60 3.75
C PHE A 379 20.55 -20.55 5.07
N ILE A 380 20.61 -19.36 5.67
CA ILE A 380 21.53 -19.05 6.76
C ILE A 380 21.37 -19.98 7.96
N ARG A 381 20.13 -20.28 8.36
CA ARG A 381 19.88 -21.17 9.50
C ARG A 381 20.34 -22.59 9.21
N HIS A 382 20.08 -23.08 8.00
CA HIS A 382 20.53 -24.41 7.61
C HIS A 382 22.05 -24.50 7.60
N LEU A 383 22.74 -23.48 7.08
CA LEU A 383 24.20 -23.42 7.09
C LEU A 383 24.75 -23.43 8.52
N LEU A 384 24.19 -22.61 9.40
CA LEU A 384 24.64 -22.50 10.78
C LEU A 384 24.35 -23.75 11.60
N ASP A 385 23.18 -24.37 11.40
CA ASP A 385 22.86 -25.63 12.06
C ASP A 385 23.79 -26.75 11.56
N THR A 386 24.13 -26.75 10.27
CA THR A 386 25.08 -27.73 9.68
C THR A 386 26.50 -27.54 10.22
N LEU A 387 26.91 -26.32 10.59
CA LEU A 387 28.18 -26.07 11.28
C LEU A 387 28.24 -26.78 12.64
N HIS A 388 27.11 -26.91 13.33
CA HIS A 388 27.03 -27.53 14.65
C HIS A 388 26.70 -29.03 14.59
N ASP A 389 25.79 -29.45 13.72
CA ASP A 389 25.42 -30.84 13.46
C ASP A 389 25.25 -31.08 11.96
N PRO A 390 26.15 -31.82 11.29
CA PRO A 390 26.03 -32.16 9.88
C PRO A 390 24.76 -32.94 9.50
N ARG A 391 24.02 -33.47 10.48
CA ARG A 391 22.75 -34.19 10.31
C ARG A 391 21.53 -33.31 10.60
N ALA A 392 21.71 -32.03 10.88
CA ALA A 392 20.62 -31.10 11.11
C ALA A 392 19.62 -31.12 9.93
N PRO A 393 18.31 -31.12 10.20
CA PRO A 393 17.31 -31.10 9.14
C PRO A 393 17.41 -29.81 8.31
N PRO A 394 17.06 -29.86 7.01
CA PRO A 394 16.94 -28.66 6.19
C PRO A 394 16.03 -27.62 6.85
N GLN A 395 16.51 -26.37 6.90
CA GLN A 395 15.72 -25.23 7.38
C GLN A 395 15.27 -24.39 6.20
N GLY A 396 14.04 -23.89 6.28
CA GLY A 396 13.52 -22.90 5.34
C GLY A 396 14.19 -21.53 5.52
N PRO A 397 13.92 -20.59 4.60
CA PRO A 397 14.43 -19.23 4.72
C PRO A 397 13.81 -18.52 5.92
N PHE A 398 14.58 -17.59 6.49
CA PHE A 398 14.17 -16.71 7.57
C PHE A 398 13.23 -15.59 7.12
N ILE A 399 13.04 -15.43 5.80
CA ILE A 399 12.21 -14.39 5.19
C ILE A 399 11.20 -14.98 4.21
N ILE A 400 10.15 -14.21 3.93
CA ILE A 400 9.24 -14.43 2.81
C ILE A 400 9.18 -13.14 1.99
N LEU A 401 9.59 -13.22 0.73
CA LEU A 401 9.51 -12.15 -0.25
C LEU A 401 8.07 -12.00 -0.76
N ILE A 402 7.58 -10.76 -0.80
CA ILE A 402 6.19 -10.40 -1.13
C ILE A 402 6.17 -9.25 -2.16
N ASP A 403 4.99 -8.94 -2.69
CA ASP A 403 4.72 -7.79 -3.58
C ASP A 403 5.44 -7.85 -4.95
N PHE A 404 4.94 -8.74 -5.81
CA PHE A 404 5.50 -8.99 -7.15
C PHE A 404 4.85 -8.11 -8.24
N ASP A 405 4.21 -7.00 -7.87
CA ASP A 405 3.56 -6.07 -8.81
C ASP A 405 4.53 -5.43 -9.81
N CYS A 406 5.80 -5.31 -9.42
CA CYS A 406 6.88 -4.74 -10.20
C CYS A 406 7.78 -5.80 -10.85
N ALA A 407 7.55 -7.08 -10.54
CA ALA A 407 8.40 -8.17 -10.97
C ALA A 407 8.27 -8.48 -12.46
N GLU A 408 9.29 -9.13 -13.00
CA GLU A 408 9.39 -9.47 -14.41
C GLU A 408 9.98 -10.86 -14.60
N ILE A 409 9.42 -11.64 -15.52
CA ILE A 409 10.12 -12.78 -16.11
C ILE A 409 11.13 -12.21 -17.11
N TYR A 410 12.40 -12.30 -16.76
CA TYR A 410 13.54 -11.82 -17.52
C TYR A 410 13.60 -12.50 -18.90
N ASP A 411 13.51 -11.66 -19.93
CA ASP A 411 13.73 -12.03 -21.32
C ASP A 411 14.71 -11.04 -21.92
N ALA A 412 15.96 -11.44 -22.12
CA ALA A 412 17.03 -10.59 -22.64
C ALA A 412 16.68 -9.84 -23.94
N LYS A 413 15.71 -10.33 -24.73
CA LYS A 413 15.27 -9.72 -25.99
C LYS A 413 14.09 -8.75 -25.82
N ALA A 414 13.42 -8.75 -24.68
CA ALA A 414 12.31 -7.85 -24.41
C ALA A 414 12.79 -6.38 -24.36
N PRO A 415 11.98 -5.43 -24.86
CA PRO A 415 12.34 -4.02 -24.88
C PRO A 415 12.48 -3.43 -23.46
N PHE A 416 13.30 -2.39 -23.35
CA PHE A 416 13.55 -1.66 -22.11
C PHE A 416 12.27 -1.15 -21.42
N PHE A 417 12.28 -1.15 -20.09
CA PHE A 417 11.18 -0.65 -19.27
C PHE A 417 11.62 0.46 -18.35
N ARG A 418 10.64 1.32 -18.04
CA ARG A 418 10.77 2.44 -17.11
C ARG A 418 11.45 2.03 -15.79
N GLN A 419 12.09 3.04 -15.19
CA GLN A 419 12.50 3.04 -13.79
C GLN A 419 11.37 2.56 -12.89
N THR A 420 11.62 1.45 -12.22
CA THR A 420 10.71 0.80 -11.26
C THR A 420 11.48 0.58 -9.97
N GLY A 421 10.79 0.69 -8.85
CA GLY A 421 11.36 0.47 -7.52
C GLY A 421 11.07 1.60 -6.55
N THR A 422 11.22 1.31 -5.28
CA THR A 422 11.05 2.27 -4.19
C THR A 422 12.24 3.24 -4.15
N PRO A 423 12.05 4.58 -4.28
CA PRO A 423 13.14 5.51 -4.55
C PRO A 423 14.36 5.44 -3.62
N ILE A 424 14.18 5.25 -2.31
CA ILE A 424 15.30 5.17 -1.34
C ILE A 424 16.09 3.86 -1.42
N PHE A 425 15.49 2.80 -1.97
CA PHE A 425 16.12 1.49 -2.11
C PHE A 425 16.56 1.20 -3.55
N MET A 426 16.27 2.11 -4.47
CA MET A 426 16.55 1.91 -5.88
C MET A 426 18.06 1.89 -6.14
N ALA A 427 18.52 0.86 -6.84
CA ALA A 427 19.88 0.80 -7.34
C ALA A 427 20.24 2.06 -8.16
N ARG A 428 21.46 2.57 -8.00
CA ARG A 428 21.86 3.85 -8.62
C ARG A 428 21.74 3.82 -10.14
N ALA A 429 22.18 2.75 -10.78
CA ALA A 429 22.07 2.60 -12.23
C ALA A 429 20.61 2.63 -12.71
N VAL A 430 19.69 2.03 -11.94
CA VAL A 430 18.24 2.06 -12.21
C VAL A 430 17.69 3.47 -12.06
N GLN A 431 18.11 4.19 -11.02
CA GLN A 431 17.71 5.58 -10.78
C GLN A 431 18.13 6.50 -11.93
N PHE A 432 19.34 6.33 -12.46
CA PHE A 432 19.85 7.13 -13.57
C PHE A 432 19.42 6.58 -14.95
N GLN A 433 18.76 5.42 -15.01
CA GLN A 433 18.40 4.71 -16.23
C GLN A 433 19.59 4.51 -17.19
N ARG A 434 20.79 4.32 -16.63
CA ARG A 434 22.03 4.11 -17.38
C ARG A 434 23.06 3.36 -16.54
N PRO A 435 23.99 2.63 -17.17
CA PRO A 435 25.16 2.12 -16.48
C PRO A 435 25.91 3.25 -15.76
N LEU A 436 26.47 2.97 -14.58
CA LEU A 436 27.31 3.93 -13.87
C LEU A 436 28.66 4.02 -14.58
N ALA A 437 29.17 5.24 -14.78
CA ALA A 437 30.50 5.46 -15.36
C ALA A 437 31.60 5.03 -14.37
N GLU A 438 32.63 4.36 -14.88
CA GLU A 438 33.77 3.83 -14.11
C GLU A 438 34.51 4.91 -13.31
N GLU A 439 34.55 6.14 -13.83
CA GLU A 439 35.27 7.29 -13.26
C GLU A 439 34.82 7.65 -11.82
N ASN A 440 33.63 7.22 -11.40
CA ASN A 440 33.07 7.48 -10.07
C ASN A 440 33.18 6.30 -9.10
N TRP A 441 33.75 5.18 -9.53
CA TRP A 441 33.86 3.99 -8.69
C TRP A 441 35.33 3.71 -8.38
N LYS A 442 35.80 4.25 -7.25
CA LYS A 442 36.95 3.61 -6.61
C LYS A 442 36.42 2.31 -6.01
N PRO A 443 36.89 1.12 -6.45
CA PRO A 443 36.59 -0.10 -5.72
C PRO A 443 37.00 0.16 -4.27
N PHE A 444 36.07 0.00 -3.34
CA PHE A 444 36.46 -0.04 -1.94
C PHE A 444 37.44 -1.21 -1.82
N ASP A 445 38.63 -0.97 -1.24
CA ASP A 445 39.55 -2.03 -0.81
C ASP A 445 38.88 -2.81 0.32
N PHE A 446 37.86 -3.60 -0.02
CA PHE A 446 37.22 -4.55 0.87
C PHE A 446 38.04 -5.83 0.77
N GLN A 447 38.82 -6.10 1.81
CA GLN A 447 39.25 -7.47 2.05
C GLN A 447 38.03 -8.23 2.56
N PHE A 448 37.61 -9.24 1.80
CA PHE A 448 36.61 -10.19 2.30
C PHE A 448 37.18 -10.86 3.56
N ILE A 449 36.35 -11.01 4.58
CA ILE A 449 36.70 -11.81 5.74
C ILE A 449 36.85 -13.25 5.25
N GLU A 450 38.04 -13.83 5.41
CA GLU A 450 38.26 -15.23 5.09
C GLU A 450 37.37 -16.11 5.96
N LEU A 451 36.66 -17.06 5.33
CA LEU A 451 35.92 -18.09 6.05
C LEU A 451 36.94 -19.02 6.72
N ASP A 452 36.68 -19.43 7.96
CA ASP A 452 37.46 -20.52 8.55
C ASP A 452 37.27 -21.83 7.76
N ASP A 453 38.20 -22.78 7.93
CA ASP A 453 38.22 -24.04 7.16
C ASP A 453 36.91 -24.84 7.25
N VAL A 454 36.21 -24.77 8.38
CA VAL A 454 34.97 -25.53 8.61
C VAL A 454 33.82 -24.85 7.87
N ALA A 455 33.68 -23.53 8.04
CA ALA A 455 32.72 -22.71 7.32
C ALA A 455 32.95 -22.77 5.81
N ALA A 456 34.20 -22.73 5.36
CA ALA A 456 34.58 -22.84 3.95
C ALA A 456 34.15 -24.20 3.35
N LYS A 457 34.41 -25.32 4.03
CA LYS A 457 33.99 -26.66 3.57
C LYS A 457 32.47 -26.80 3.48
N ILE A 458 31.75 -26.28 4.47
CA ILE A 458 30.28 -26.32 4.47
C ILE A 458 29.74 -25.43 3.37
N TYR A 459 30.25 -24.22 3.23
CA TYR A 459 29.83 -23.31 2.17
C TYR A 459 30.16 -23.89 0.78
N GLN A 460 31.34 -24.48 0.59
CA GLN A 460 31.74 -25.16 -0.66
C GLN A 460 30.82 -26.32 -1.01
N LYS A 461 30.37 -27.10 -0.02
CA LYS A 461 29.42 -28.20 -0.24
C LYS A 461 28.10 -27.70 -0.85
N PHE A 462 27.58 -26.56 -0.38
CA PHE A 462 26.32 -26.00 -0.88
C PHE A 462 26.49 -25.13 -2.13
N TYR A 463 27.65 -24.49 -2.27
CA TYR A 463 27.93 -23.49 -3.29
C TYR A 463 29.32 -23.68 -3.95
N PRO A 464 29.59 -24.85 -4.56
CA PRO A 464 30.93 -25.16 -5.09
C PRO A 464 31.37 -24.16 -6.15
N MET A 465 30.47 -23.76 -7.06
CA MET A 465 30.74 -22.76 -8.10
C MET A 465 31.10 -21.38 -7.52
N ARG A 466 30.59 -21.02 -6.33
CA ARG A 466 30.94 -19.72 -5.72
C ARG A 466 32.36 -19.73 -5.18
N MET A 467 32.78 -20.85 -4.58
CA MET A 467 34.16 -20.98 -4.12
C MET A 467 35.13 -20.98 -5.30
N GLU A 468 34.71 -21.45 -6.48
CA GLU A 468 35.50 -21.33 -7.71
C GLU A 468 35.60 -19.88 -8.20
N ILE A 469 34.48 -19.15 -8.25
CA ILE A 469 34.42 -17.76 -8.75
C ILE A 469 35.06 -16.77 -7.77
N PHE A 470 34.82 -16.92 -6.46
CA PHE A 470 35.21 -15.94 -5.44
C PHE A 470 36.38 -16.39 -4.56
N GLY A 471 36.80 -17.66 -4.64
CA GLY A 471 37.80 -18.22 -3.73
C GLY A 471 39.26 -17.91 -4.10
N ASN A 472 39.52 -17.39 -5.30
CA ASN A 472 40.90 -17.23 -5.81
C ASN A 472 41.25 -15.84 -6.37
N GLU A 473 40.30 -14.89 -6.43
CA GLU A 473 40.55 -13.60 -7.08
C GLU A 473 40.19 -12.41 -6.18
N LYS A 474 41.10 -11.42 -6.15
CA LYS A 474 40.69 -10.04 -5.87
C LYS A 474 39.72 -9.67 -6.98
N LEU A 475 38.44 -9.49 -6.67
CA LEU A 475 37.45 -9.03 -7.64
C LEU A 475 37.98 -7.75 -8.32
N THR A 476 38.51 -7.88 -9.55
CA THR A 476 38.78 -6.72 -10.38
C THR A 476 37.45 -6.34 -11.05
N PRO A 477 37.08 -5.05 -11.11
CA PRO A 477 35.83 -4.61 -11.73
C PRO A 477 35.65 -4.97 -13.22
N GLU A 478 36.64 -5.61 -13.85
CA GLU A 478 36.84 -5.66 -15.30
C GLU A 478 35.87 -6.62 -16.03
N ASP A 479 35.19 -7.53 -15.33
CA ASP A 479 34.35 -8.55 -15.99
C ASP A 479 32.94 -8.09 -16.40
N SER A 480 32.50 -6.86 -16.08
CA SER A 480 31.07 -6.50 -16.17
C SER A 480 30.62 -5.65 -17.37
N HIS A 481 31.48 -5.39 -18.37
CA HIS A 481 31.23 -4.30 -19.33
C HIS A 481 31.06 -4.66 -20.82
N LYS A 482 30.70 -5.90 -21.18
CA LYS A 482 30.44 -6.26 -22.60
C LYS A 482 29.03 -5.91 -23.14
N HIS A 483 28.21 -5.11 -22.45
CA HIS A 483 26.82 -4.84 -22.84
C HIS A 483 26.48 -3.34 -22.97
N ILE A 484 27.28 -2.57 -23.70
CA ILE A 484 27.03 -1.13 -23.88
C ILE A 484 26.02 -0.84 -25.02
N ASP A 485 25.81 -1.75 -25.98
CA ASP A 485 25.00 -1.45 -27.18
C ASP A 485 23.50 -1.81 -27.10
N SER A 486 23.02 -2.49 -26.05
CA SER A 486 21.62 -2.99 -25.99
C SER A 486 20.64 -2.12 -25.19
N GLY A 487 21.06 -0.94 -24.74
CA GLY A 487 20.29 -0.11 -23.80
C GLY A 487 20.35 -0.63 -22.36
N PHE A 488 20.18 0.28 -21.39
CA PHE A 488 20.21 -0.05 -19.96
C PHE A 488 19.09 -1.03 -19.60
N ARG A 489 19.32 -1.98 -18.68
CA ARG A 489 18.27 -2.89 -18.18
C ARG A 489 18.46 -3.20 -16.70
N HIS A 490 17.35 -3.41 -15.99
CA HIS A 490 17.37 -4.01 -14.66
C HIS A 490 17.92 -5.44 -14.73
N GLU A 491 18.72 -5.82 -13.75
CA GLU A 491 19.48 -7.07 -13.71
C GLU A 491 19.54 -7.53 -12.25
N LEU A 492 19.91 -8.78 -12.00
CA LEU A 492 19.99 -9.33 -10.64
C LEU A 492 20.90 -8.50 -9.71
N ARG A 493 22.01 -7.94 -10.23
CA ARG A 493 22.90 -7.05 -9.44
C ARG A 493 22.19 -5.79 -8.92
N HIS A 494 21.17 -5.31 -9.60
CA HIS A 494 20.39 -4.15 -9.17
C HIS A 494 19.43 -4.52 -8.02
N ASP A 495 18.85 -5.72 -8.03
CA ASP A 495 18.13 -6.25 -6.85
C ASP A 495 19.12 -6.42 -5.68
N GLY A 496 20.34 -6.89 -5.94
CA GLY A 496 21.43 -6.97 -4.95
C GLY A 496 21.82 -5.62 -4.34
N GLU A 497 22.03 -4.59 -5.15
CA GLU A 497 22.31 -3.23 -4.65
C GLU A 497 21.16 -2.70 -3.79
N SER A 498 19.91 -2.98 -4.18
CA SER A 498 18.72 -2.60 -3.40
C SER A 498 18.72 -3.23 -2.00
N ILE A 499 19.18 -4.47 -1.87
CA ILE A 499 19.34 -5.16 -0.57
C ILE A 499 20.38 -4.46 0.31
N VAL A 500 21.47 -3.95 -0.27
CA VAL A 500 22.47 -3.15 0.47
C VAL A 500 21.83 -1.88 1.02
N TRP A 501 21.00 -1.18 0.22
CA TRP A 501 20.26 -0.01 0.69
C TRP A 501 19.28 -0.35 1.82
N VAL A 502 18.62 -1.52 1.77
CA VAL A 502 17.76 -2.01 2.85
C VAL A 502 18.56 -2.20 4.15
N PHE A 503 19.73 -2.82 4.08
CA PHE A 503 20.59 -3.01 5.24
C PHE A 503 21.07 -1.68 5.84
N LEU A 504 21.56 -0.76 4.99
CA LEU A 504 21.98 0.58 5.41
C LEU A 504 20.83 1.36 6.05
N TYR A 505 19.61 1.24 5.49
CA TYR A 505 18.43 1.87 6.05
C TYR A 505 18.11 1.38 7.47
N TRP A 506 18.22 0.07 7.73
CA TRP A 506 18.06 -0.46 9.08
C TRP A 506 19.13 0.08 10.03
N LEU A 507 20.40 0.10 9.63
CA LEU A 507 21.50 0.65 10.44
C LEU A 507 21.26 2.11 10.83
N MET A 508 20.84 2.95 9.86
CA MET A 508 20.52 4.35 10.11
C MET A 508 19.40 4.53 11.13
N ARG A 509 18.42 3.62 11.17
CA ARG A 509 17.33 3.65 12.17
C ARG A 509 17.76 3.11 13.52
N ALA A 510 18.56 2.05 13.55
CA ALA A 510 19.06 1.46 14.80
C ALA A 510 19.89 2.45 15.63
N VAL A 511 20.73 3.26 14.98
CA VAL A 511 21.55 4.29 15.65
C VAL A 511 20.71 5.39 16.30
N ASN A 512 19.51 5.69 15.77
CA ASN A 512 18.62 6.70 16.34
C ASN A 512 17.89 6.22 17.60
N HIS A 513 17.85 4.90 17.87
CA HIS A 513 17.28 4.34 19.11
C HIS A 513 18.30 4.19 20.24
N LEU A 514 19.58 4.41 19.95
CA LEU A 514 20.68 4.38 20.93
C LEU A 514 21.04 5.78 21.49
N LYS A 515 20.34 6.82 21.04
CA LYS A 515 20.37 8.18 21.58
C LYS A 515 19.05 8.47 22.26
#